data_AF-A0A848CKP0-F1
#
_entry.id   AF-A0A848CKP0-F1
#
_cell.length_a   1.000
_cell.length_b   1.000
_cell.length_c   1.000
_cell.angle_alpha   90.00
_cell.angle_beta   90.00
_cell.angle_gamma   90.00
#
_symmetry.space_group_name_H-M   'P 1'
#
loop_
_entity.id
_entity.type
_entity.pdbx_description
1 polymer ?
#
loop_
_entity_poly.entity_id
_entity_poly.type
_entity_poly.pdbx_seq_one_letter_code
_entity_poly.pdbx_strand_id
1 'polypeptide(L)'
;MVKEKFLIDSNIFITPYQNFYPFDIAPGFWKQMESKLALDEVFVLDVVRDEVIAGDDELSAWFNQIQGIHILSRKNPQILQEYAKVLSYLQNDPHYTERALRAWSIESIADPWLIAAAKAYDYTIITLEASAGPITTSSSKPKIPTVGAALSVRCENLFYFMRQTGFKL
;
A
#
# COMPACT_ATOMS: atom_id res chain seq x y z
N MET A 1 -12.12 -22.38 -1.17
CA MET A 1 -11.05 -21.59 -1.81
C MET A 1 -10.72 -20.46 -0.87
N VAL A 2 -9.45 -20.29 -0.50
CA VAL A 2 -9.01 -19.08 0.21
C VAL A 2 -9.05 -17.94 -0.81
N LYS A 3 -9.85 -16.91 -0.54
CA LYS A 3 -9.92 -15.72 -1.39
C LYS A 3 -8.67 -14.87 -1.10
N GLU A 4 -7.94 -14.49 -2.13
CA GLU A 4 -6.77 -13.60 -1.99
C GLU A 4 -7.20 -12.31 -1.31
N LYS A 5 -6.40 -11.83 -0.35
CA LYS A 5 -6.65 -10.60 0.40
C LYS A 5 -5.69 -9.51 -0.06
N PHE A 6 -6.21 -8.30 -0.15
CA PHE A 6 -5.52 -7.15 -0.74
C PHE A 6 -5.27 -6.08 0.32
N LEU A 7 -4.06 -5.52 0.29
CA LEU A 7 -3.69 -4.36 1.08
C LEU A 7 -3.41 -3.19 0.14
N ILE A 8 -4.24 -2.15 0.19
CA ILE A 8 -4.17 -1.05 -0.77
C ILE A 8 -3.23 0.05 -0.26
N ASP A 9 -2.33 0.50 -1.13
CA ASP A 9 -1.42 1.62 -0.94
C ASP A 9 -2.11 2.98 -1.20
N SER A 10 -1.62 4.07 -0.59
CA SER A 10 -2.19 5.42 -0.75
C SER A 10 -2.12 5.89 -2.19
N ASN A 11 -1.06 5.52 -2.91
CA ASN A 11 -0.85 5.92 -4.30
C ASN A 11 -1.92 5.40 -5.27
N ILE A 12 -2.66 4.34 -4.90
CA ILE A 12 -3.79 3.80 -5.66
C ILE A 12 -4.99 4.74 -5.67
N PHE A 13 -5.08 5.64 -4.69
CA PHE A 13 -6.12 6.67 -4.62
C PHE A 13 -5.59 8.01 -5.13
N ILE A 14 -4.42 8.42 -4.63
CA ILE A 14 -3.86 9.75 -4.91
C ILE A 14 -3.51 9.91 -6.39
N THR A 15 -2.84 8.91 -6.99
CA THR A 15 -2.35 9.04 -8.37
C THR A 15 -3.48 9.10 -9.40
N PRO A 16 -4.51 8.22 -9.35
CA PRO A 16 -5.64 8.36 -10.26
C PRO A 16 -6.36 9.71 -10.10
N TYR A 17 -6.63 10.14 -8.87
CA TYR A 17 -7.30 11.41 -8.60
C TYR A 17 -6.57 12.60 -9.23
N GLN A 18 -5.24 12.64 -9.08
CA GLN A 18 -4.42 13.76 -9.55
C GLN A 18 -4.14 13.74 -11.06
N ASN A 19 -4.08 12.57 -11.71
CA ASN A 19 -3.48 12.47 -13.04
C ASN A 19 -4.41 12.01 -14.16
N PHE A 20 -5.35 11.10 -13.90
CA PHE A 20 -6.09 10.48 -15.02
C PHE A 20 -7.55 10.11 -14.74
N TYR A 21 -7.98 10.06 -13.48
CA TYR A 21 -9.37 9.82 -13.07
C TYR A 21 -9.83 10.83 -12.01
N PRO A 22 -9.92 12.13 -12.34
CA PRO A 22 -10.63 13.07 -11.47
C PRO A 22 -12.12 12.69 -11.37
N PHE A 23 -12.79 13.07 -10.29
CA PHE A 23 -14.16 12.60 -9.98
C PHE A 23 -15.21 12.98 -11.03
N ASP A 24 -15.05 14.13 -11.68
CA ASP A 24 -15.94 14.64 -12.72
C ASP A 24 -15.81 13.87 -14.04
N ILE A 25 -14.60 13.44 -14.39
CA ILE A 25 -14.33 12.69 -15.64
C ILE A 25 -14.60 11.19 -15.48
N ALA A 26 -14.24 10.61 -14.34
CA ALA A 26 -14.27 9.16 -14.13
C ALA A 26 -15.09 8.72 -12.89
N PRO A 27 -16.34 9.18 -12.71
CA PRO A 27 -17.14 8.83 -11.53
C PRO A 27 -17.41 7.32 -11.42
N GLY A 28 -17.46 6.60 -12.55
CA GLY A 28 -17.64 5.16 -12.60
C GLY A 28 -16.47 4.36 -12.00
N PHE A 29 -15.24 4.89 -12.07
CA PHE A 29 -14.08 4.30 -11.40
C PHE A 29 -14.23 4.40 -9.88
N TRP A 30 -14.52 5.60 -9.38
CA TRP A 30 -14.63 5.87 -7.94
C TRP A 30 -15.78 5.14 -7.26
N LYS A 31 -16.95 5.08 -7.91
CA LYS A 31 -18.10 4.30 -7.40
C LYS A 31 -17.78 2.81 -7.29
N GLN A 32 -17.01 2.27 -8.25
CA GLN A 32 -16.56 0.89 -8.17
C GLN A 32 -15.51 0.71 -7.09
N MET A 33 -14.52 1.61 -7.00
CA MET A 33 -13.49 1.57 -5.95
C MET A 33 -14.12 1.56 -4.56
N GLU A 34 -15.07 2.45 -4.29
CA GLU A 34 -15.85 2.48 -3.05
C GLU A 34 -16.49 1.12 -2.76
N SER A 35 -17.20 0.54 -3.74
CA SER A 35 -17.83 -0.78 -3.57
C SER A 35 -16.83 -1.91 -3.33
N LYS A 36 -15.61 -1.82 -3.86
CA LYS A 36 -14.57 -2.84 -3.68
C LYS A 36 -13.83 -2.70 -2.35
N LEU A 37 -13.67 -1.48 -1.84
CA LEU A 37 -13.06 -1.22 -0.53
C LEU A 37 -13.90 -1.78 0.62
N ALA A 38 -15.21 -1.92 0.42
CA ALA A 38 -16.12 -2.53 1.40
C ALA A 38 -16.13 -4.08 1.38
N LEU A 39 -15.33 -4.72 0.52
CA LEU A 39 -15.24 -6.18 0.47
C LEU A 39 -14.38 -6.71 1.63
N ASP A 40 -14.77 -7.87 2.18
CA ASP A 40 -14.08 -8.51 3.32
C ASP A 40 -12.62 -8.92 3.02
N GLU A 41 -12.24 -8.97 1.75
CA GLU A 41 -10.87 -9.25 1.33
C GLU A 41 -10.00 -8.00 1.09
N VAL A 42 -10.53 -6.78 1.21
CA VAL A 42 -9.81 -5.54 0.92
C VAL A 42 -9.56 -4.76 2.20
N PHE A 43 -8.28 -4.44 2.43
CA PHE A 43 -7.81 -3.79 3.64
C PHE A 43 -6.99 -2.55 3.30
N VAL A 44 -6.98 -1.59 4.23
CA VAL A 44 -6.14 -0.40 4.20
C VAL A 44 -5.48 -0.23 5.57
N LEU A 45 -4.24 0.25 5.64
CA LEU A 45 -3.61 0.57 6.93
C LEU A 45 -4.03 1.95 7.43
N ASP A 46 -4.01 2.14 8.75
CA ASP A 46 -4.24 3.45 9.37
C ASP A 46 -3.32 4.54 8.80
N VAL A 47 -2.03 4.26 8.62
CA VAL A 47 -1.06 5.19 8.02
C VAL A 47 -1.37 5.54 6.57
N VAL A 48 -1.90 4.58 5.79
CA VAL A 48 -2.31 4.83 4.39
C VAL A 48 -3.55 5.72 4.35
N ARG A 49 -4.53 5.46 5.22
CA ARG A 49 -5.68 6.35 5.38
C ARG A 49 -5.20 7.76 5.75
N ASP A 50 -4.31 7.87 6.75
CA ASP A 50 -3.79 9.15 7.24
C ASP A 50 -3.12 9.94 6.10
N GLU A 51 -2.37 9.27 5.21
CA GLU A 51 -1.81 9.89 4.00
C GLU A 51 -2.87 10.37 3.02
N VAL A 52 -3.91 9.57 2.76
CA VAL A 52 -4.98 9.94 1.81
C VAL A 52 -5.76 11.14 2.30
N ILE A 53 -6.11 11.19 3.60
CA ILE A 53 -6.91 12.29 4.16
C ILE A 53 -6.10 13.56 4.44
N ALA A 54 -4.77 13.47 4.45
CA ALA A 54 -3.90 14.63 4.65
C ALA A 54 -3.93 15.62 3.47
N GLY A 55 -4.48 15.22 2.32
CA GLY A 55 -4.68 16.09 1.16
C GLY A 55 -5.68 17.22 1.42
N ASP A 56 -6.62 17.04 2.36
CA ASP A 56 -7.70 17.98 2.71
C ASP A 56 -8.48 18.48 1.48
N ASP A 57 -8.77 17.56 0.58
CA ASP A 57 -9.36 17.80 -0.74
C ASP A 57 -10.59 16.91 -1.00
N GLU A 58 -11.07 16.91 -2.25
CA GLU A 58 -12.22 16.10 -2.65
C GLU A 58 -11.98 14.60 -2.45
N LEU A 59 -10.73 14.13 -2.65
CA LEU A 59 -10.36 12.74 -2.39
C LEU A 59 -10.46 12.40 -0.90
N SER A 60 -9.99 13.32 -0.06
CA SER A 60 -10.09 13.21 1.40
C SER A 60 -11.55 13.14 1.86
N ALA A 61 -12.42 13.99 1.30
CA ALA A 61 -13.85 13.98 1.57
C ALA A 61 -14.52 12.67 1.10
N TRP A 62 -14.19 12.20 -0.10
CA TRP A 62 -14.69 10.93 -0.62
C TRP A 62 -14.27 9.74 0.26
N PHE A 63 -12.99 9.64 0.62
CA PHE A 63 -12.47 8.52 1.41
C PHE A 63 -13.14 8.44 2.79
N ASN A 64 -13.37 9.58 3.45
CA ASN A 64 -14.03 9.63 4.76
C ASN A 64 -15.51 9.25 4.74
N GLN A 65 -16.17 9.28 3.57
CA GLN A 65 -17.57 8.91 3.44
C GLN A 65 -17.77 7.39 3.28
N ILE A 66 -16.73 6.68 2.84
CA ILE A 66 -16.78 5.24 2.57
C ILE A 66 -17.11 4.48 3.85
N GLN A 67 -18.20 3.73 3.83
CA GLN A 67 -18.60 2.85 4.92
C GLN A 67 -18.10 1.43 4.67
N GLY A 68 -17.77 0.72 5.75
CA GLY A 68 -17.40 -0.71 5.68
C GLY A 68 -15.98 -0.99 5.21
N ILE A 69 -15.12 0.03 5.11
CA ILE A 69 -13.69 -0.17 4.84
C ILE A 69 -12.98 -0.84 6.02
N HIS A 70 -12.18 -1.86 5.74
CA HIS A 70 -11.41 -2.57 6.76
C HIS A 70 -10.06 -1.88 7.00
N ILE A 71 -9.99 -1.07 8.07
CA ILE A 71 -8.76 -0.38 8.47
C ILE A 71 -7.96 -1.23 9.48
N LEU A 72 -6.76 -1.64 9.09
CA LEU A 72 -5.79 -2.29 9.97
C LEU A 72 -4.99 -1.24 10.74
N SER A 73 -4.83 -1.41 12.06
CA SER A 73 -3.94 -0.54 12.82
C SER A 73 -2.51 -1.07 12.80
N ARG A 74 -1.55 -0.18 12.48
CA ARG A 74 -0.11 -0.50 12.54
C ARG A 74 0.38 -0.91 13.94
N LYS A 75 -0.38 -0.54 14.98
CA LYS A 75 -0.11 -0.92 16.38
C LYS A 75 -0.47 -2.38 16.70
N ASN A 76 -0.99 -3.13 15.74
CA ASN A 76 -1.23 -4.56 15.94
C ASN A 76 0.10 -5.29 16.24
N PRO A 77 0.16 -6.15 17.28
CA PRO A 77 1.40 -6.82 17.68
C PRO A 77 2.09 -7.63 16.57
N GLN A 78 1.33 -8.30 15.71
CA GLN A 78 1.89 -9.08 14.59
C GLN A 78 2.53 -8.16 13.55
N ILE A 79 1.88 -7.04 13.24
CA ILE A 79 2.42 -6.02 12.32
C ILE A 79 3.70 -5.40 12.89
N LEU A 80 3.71 -5.05 14.18
CA LEU A 80 4.90 -4.49 14.84
C LEU A 80 6.09 -5.45 14.81
N GLN A 81 5.85 -6.74 15.00
CA GLN A 81 6.88 -7.76 14.91
C GLN A 81 7.48 -7.87 13.50
N GLU A 82 6.63 -7.88 12.47
CA GLU A 82 7.11 -7.91 11.08
C GLU A 82 7.78 -6.59 10.68
N TYR A 83 7.32 -5.45 11.19
CA TYR A 83 7.93 -4.14 10.93
C TYR A 83 9.39 -4.10 11.41
N ALA A 84 9.67 -4.62 12.61
CA ALA A 84 11.04 -4.75 13.10
C ALA A 84 11.92 -5.60 12.17
N LYS A 85 11.37 -6.66 11.55
CA LYS A 85 12.08 -7.48 10.56
C LYS A 85 12.33 -6.74 9.25
N VAL A 86 11.38 -5.94 8.78
CA VAL A 86 11.55 -5.07 7.61
C VAL A 86 12.71 -4.09 7.82
N LEU A 87 12.76 -3.43 8.98
CA LEU A 87 13.87 -2.53 9.30
C LEU A 87 15.21 -3.28 9.45
N SER A 88 15.19 -4.45 10.08
CA SER A 88 16.39 -5.30 10.20
C SER A 88 16.91 -5.75 8.83
N TYR A 89 16.03 -6.04 7.88
CA TYR A 89 16.43 -6.36 6.51
C TYR A 89 17.15 -5.16 5.85
N LEU A 90 16.59 -3.94 5.94
CA LEU A 90 17.24 -2.74 5.42
C LEU A 90 18.59 -2.44 6.08
N GLN A 91 18.73 -2.76 7.38
CA GLN A 91 19.96 -2.54 8.11
C GLN A 91 21.09 -3.49 7.67
N ASN A 92 20.75 -4.74 7.32
CA ASN A 92 21.72 -5.79 7.04
C ASN A 92 22.02 -5.98 5.55
N ASP A 93 21.16 -5.50 4.66
CA ASP A 93 21.37 -5.61 3.22
C ASP A 93 22.30 -4.48 2.70
N PRO A 94 23.47 -4.81 2.12
CA PRO A 94 24.44 -3.81 1.67
C PRO A 94 23.94 -2.93 0.52
N HIS A 95 22.82 -3.29 -0.13
CA HIS A 95 22.21 -2.48 -1.17
C HIS A 95 21.42 -1.29 -0.62
N TYR A 96 21.24 -1.17 0.69
CA TYR A 96 20.55 -0.04 1.32
C TYR A 96 21.48 0.77 2.22
N THR A 97 21.32 2.09 2.11
CA THR A 97 22.10 3.03 2.93
C THR A 97 21.45 3.26 4.29
N GLU A 98 22.21 3.74 5.27
CA GLU A 98 21.65 4.16 6.56
C GLU A 98 20.56 5.24 6.43
N ARG A 99 20.63 6.06 5.36
CA ARG A 99 19.57 7.02 5.02
C ARG A 99 18.24 6.33 4.68
N ALA A 100 18.28 5.21 3.97
CA ALA A 100 17.09 4.41 3.69
C ALA A 100 16.48 3.86 4.98
N LEU A 101 17.29 3.27 5.86
CA LEU A 101 16.86 2.78 7.17
C LEU A 101 16.22 3.90 8.00
N ARG A 102 16.88 5.06 8.11
CA ARG A 102 16.34 6.22 8.84
C ARG A 102 14.99 6.67 8.28
N ALA A 103 14.84 6.73 6.97
CA ALA A 103 13.57 7.12 6.34
C ALA A 103 12.45 6.14 6.70
N TRP A 104 12.67 4.83 6.54
CA TRP A 104 11.66 3.81 6.83
C TRP A 104 11.43 3.58 8.33
N SER A 105 12.30 4.08 9.20
CA SER A 105 12.09 4.06 10.66
C SER A 105 11.14 5.16 11.15
N ILE A 106 10.75 6.11 10.29
CA ILE A 106 9.78 7.16 10.64
C ILE A 106 8.38 6.54 10.62
N GLU A 107 7.66 6.61 11.75
CA GLU A 107 6.37 5.92 11.91
C GLU A 107 5.29 6.33 10.91
N SER A 108 5.36 7.56 10.38
CA SER A 108 4.38 8.08 9.42
C SER A 108 4.63 7.62 7.98
N ILE A 109 5.72 6.88 7.70
CA ILE A 109 6.03 6.39 6.34
C ILE A 109 5.31 5.05 6.14
N ALA A 110 4.38 4.99 5.19
CA ALA A 110 3.51 3.84 4.98
C ALA A 110 4.23 2.57 4.47
N ASP A 111 5.18 2.70 3.55
CA ASP A 111 5.86 1.60 2.84
C ASP A 111 6.30 0.42 3.74
N PRO A 112 7.10 0.63 4.81
CA PRO A 112 7.53 -0.46 5.67
C PRO A 112 6.37 -1.11 6.45
N TRP A 113 5.33 -0.36 6.79
CA TRP A 113 4.14 -0.90 7.44
C TRP A 113 3.28 -1.74 6.49
N LEU A 114 3.17 -1.32 5.22
CA LEU A 114 2.49 -2.09 4.17
C LEU A 114 3.13 -3.48 4.02
N ILE A 115 4.47 -3.53 3.92
CA ILE A 115 5.21 -4.80 3.84
C ILE A 115 5.01 -5.63 5.11
N ALA A 116 5.11 -5.01 6.28
CA ALA A 116 4.93 -5.70 7.56
C ALA A 116 3.54 -6.32 7.71
N ALA A 117 2.49 -5.55 7.41
CA ALA A 117 1.11 -6.02 7.50
C ALA A 117 0.82 -7.13 6.48
N ALA A 118 1.30 -6.95 5.24
CA ALA A 118 1.16 -7.96 4.21
C ALA A 118 1.89 -9.26 4.59
N LYS A 119 3.07 -9.17 5.20
CA LYS A 119 3.80 -10.34 5.70
C LYS A 119 3.09 -11.02 6.87
N ALA A 120 2.54 -10.24 7.81
CA ALA A 120 1.87 -10.76 9.01
C ALA A 120 0.61 -11.57 8.67
N TYR A 121 -0.13 -11.16 7.63
CA TYR A 121 -1.43 -11.73 7.30
C TYR A 121 -1.50 -12.45 5.94
N ASP A 122 -0.37 -12.56 5.24
CA ASP A 122 -0.28 -13.14 3.88
C ASP A 122 -1.17 -12.39 2.87
N TYR A 123 -1.08 -11.06 2.85
CA TYR A 123 -1.84 -10.20 1.93
C TYR A 123 -0.99 -9.82 0.72
N THR A 124 -1.66 -9.55 -0.40
CA THR A 124 -1.05 -8.98 -1.60
C THR A 124 -1.15 -7.47 -1.56
N ILE A 125 -0.02 -6.77 -1.62
CA ILE A 125 0.00 -5.30 -1.68
C ILE A 125 -0.40 -4.86 -3.08
N ILE A 126 -1.33 -3.91 -3.17
CA ILE A 126 -1.69 -3.25 -4.41
C ILE A 126 -1.08 -1.85 -4.41
N THR A 127 -0.12 -1.61 -5.31
CA THR A 127 0.63 -0.35 -5.42
C THR A 127 0.87 0.02 -6.89
N LEU A 128 1.02 1.31 -7.18
CA LEU A 128 1.50 1.80 -8.48
C LEU A 128 3.02 1.87 -8.58
N GLU A 129 3.74 1.54 -7.51
CA GLU A 129 5.18 1.51 -7.55
C GLU A 129 5.70 0.34 -8.40
N ALA A 130 6.69 0.63 -9.25
CA ALA A 130 7.43 -0.39 -9.99
C ALA A 130 8.72 -0.76 -9.25
N SER A 131 9.07 -2.04 -9.28
CA SER A 131 10.34 -2.55 -8.73
C SER A 131 11.54 -1.76 -9.25
N ALA A 132 12.57 -1.59 -8.41
CA ALA A 132 13.77 -0.83 -8.77
C ALA A 132 14.61 -1.48 -9.87
N GLY A 133 14.31 -2.73 -10.26
CA GLY A 133 15.18 -3.54 -11.11
C GLY A 133 16.44 -4.00 -10.34
N PRO A 134 17.49 -4.47 -11.03
CA PRO A 134 18.75 -4.85 -10.39
C PRO A 134 19.36 -3.65 -9.68
N ILE A 135 19.55 -3.74 -8.35
CA ILE A 135 20.21 -2.67 -7.59
C ILE A 135 21.72 -2.79 -7.84
N THR A 136 22.25 -1.94 -8.71
CA THR A 136 23.69 -1.93 -9.06
C THR A 136 24.51 -1.00 -8.15
N THR A 137 23.84 -0.10 -7.42
CA THR A 137 24.44 0.83 -6.45
C THR A 137 23.54 0.96 -5.23
N SER A 138 24.14 1.20 -4.06
CA SER A 138 23.39 1.31 -2.80
C SER A 138 22.31 2.40 -2.89
N SER A 139 21.04 2.03 -2.64
CA SER A 139 19.90 2.93 -2.71
C SER A 139 19.61 3.62 -1.36
N SER A 140 19.19 4.87 -1.44
CA SER A 140 18.62 5.63 -0.30
C SER A 140 17.09 5.68 -0.31
N LYS A 141 16.46 5.08 -1.32
CA LYS A 141 15.01 5.04 -1.52
C LYS A 141 14.61 3.59 -1.77
N PRO A 142 14.34 2.81 -0.72
CA PRO A 142 13.81 1.47 -0.89
C PRO A 142 12.43 1.54 -1.54
N LYS A 143 12.08 0.48 -2.26
CA LYS A 143 10.81 0.36 -2.99
C LYS A 143 10.01 -0.81 -2.46
N ILE A 144 8.70 -0.65 -2.32
CA ILE A 144 7.78 -1.68 -1.81
C ILE A 144 7.93 -2.99 -2.59
N PRO A 145 7.87 -3.03 -3.94
CA PRO A 145 7.95 -4.30 -4.65
C PRO A 145 9.31 -4.99 -4.53
N THR A 146 10.39 -4.23 -4.37
CA THR A 146 11.74 -4.79 -4.25
C THR A 146 11.98 -5.40 -2.87
N VAL A 147 11.68 -4.65 -1.81
CA VAL A 147 11.82 -5.14 -0.43
C VAL A 147 10.77 -6.22 -0.13
N GLY A 148 9.55 -6.04 -0.63
CA GLY A 148 8.48 -7.02 -0.53
C GLY A 148 8.89 -8.36 -1.12
N ALA A 149 9.44 -8.38 -2.35
CA ALA A 149 9.92 -9.62 -2.96
C ALA A 149 11.01 -10.32 -2.12
N ALA A 150 11.98 -9.57 -1.58
CA ALA A 150 13.03 -10.12 -0.72
C ALA A 150 12.46 -10.75 0.57
N LEU A 151 11.36 -10.21 1.08
CA LEU A 151 10.66 -10.71 2.27
C LEU A 151 9.50 -11.66 1.94
N SER A 152 9.39 -12.11 0.69
CA SER A 152 8.32 -12.99 0.18
C SER A 152 6.92 -12.41 0.40
N VAL A 153 6.76 -11.10 0.16
CA VAL A 153 5.49 -10.38 0.13
C VAL A 153 5.15 -10.08 -1.33
N ARG A 154 3.94 -10.48 -1.74
CA ARG A 154 3.48 -10.27 -3.11
C ARG A 154 3.03 -8.83 -3.29
N CYS A 155 3.44 -8.22 -4.39
CA CYS A 155 3.03 -6.89 -4.81
C CYS A 155 2.47 -6.97 -6.24
N GLU A 156 1.31 -6.38 -6.46
CA GLU A 156 0.61 -6.34 -7.74
C GLU A 156 0.13 -4.91 -8.03
N ASN A 157 -0.23 -4.63 -9.28
CA ASN A 157 -0.67 -3.30 -9.69
C ASN A 157 -2.20 -3.13 -9.62
N LEU A 158 -2.65 -1.88 -9.79
CA LEU A 158 -4.08 -1.53 -9.84
C LEU A 158 -4.86 -2.37 -10.85
N PHE A 159 -4.32 -2.64 -12.04
CA PHE A 159 -5.02 -3.43 -13.05
C PHE A 159 -5.18 -4.91 -12.64
N TYR A 160 -4.23 -5.47 -11.88
CA TYR A 160 -4.40 -6.80 -11.29
C TYR A 160 -5.57 -6.79 -10.31
N PHE A 161 -5.60 -5.85 -9.37
CA PHE A 161 -6.69 -5.69 -8.41
C PHE A 161 -8.04 -5.54 -9.10
N MET A 162 -8.12 -4.69 -10.13
CA MET A 162 -9.32 -4.48 -10.92
C MET A 162 -9.82 -5.76 -11.58
N ARG A 163 -8.91 -6.59 -12.14
CA ARG A 163 -9.27 -7.88 -12.74
C ARG A 163 -9.78 -8.87 -11.69
N GLN A 164 -9.11 -8.96 -10.54
CA GLN A 164 -9.49 -9.91 -9.49
C GLN A 164 -10.82 -9.55 -8.81
N THR A 165 -11.11 -8.25 -8.68
CA THR A 165 -12.33 -7.77 -8.01
C THR A 165 -13.49 -7.51 -8.98
N GLY A 166 -13.27 -7.68 -10.29
CA GLY A 166 -14.30 -7.57 -11.31
C GLY A 166 -14.73 -6.12 -11.61
N PHE A 167 -13.78 -5.19 -11.65
CA PHE A 167 -14.02 -3.84 -12.18
C PHE A 167 -14.44 -3.91 -13.66
N LYS A 168 -15.35 -3.02 -14.05
CA LYS A 168 -15.77 -2.78 -15.44
C LYS A 168 -15.80 -1.27 -15.68
N LEU A 169 -14.75 -0.74 -16.29
CA LEU A 169 -14.69 0.68 -16.70
C LEU A 169 -15.42 0.89 -18.02
#